data_AF-A0A2E8EH48-F1
#
_entry.id   AF-A0A2E8EH48-F1
#
_cell.length_a   1.000
_cell.length_b   1.000
_cell.length_c   1.000
_cell.angle_alpha   90.00
_cell.angle_beta   90.00
_cell.angle_gamma   90.00
#
_symmetry.space_group_name_H-M   'P 1'
#
loop_
_entity.id
_entity.type
_entity.pdbx_description
1 polymer ?
#
loop_
_entity_poly.entity_id
_entity_poly.type
_entity_poly.pdbx_seq_one_letter_code
_entity_poly.pdbx_strand_id
1 'polypeptide(L)'
;MTFANDKLRNFVKEVSRGIVATIESDGQPHISVKNGRLRRDGTLELWNVFGGETVLNIEANPRVCVTFTDFNEVKGYRFKGLGKIEREGERFTKVKENLARANWVLRALIRVHVKEVTLISQKPDEVNKKIF
;
A
#
# COMPACT_ATOMS: atom_id res chain seq x y z
N MET A 1 16.65 13.71 3.31
CA MET A 1 15.23 13.79 2.86
C MET A 1 14.67 12.37 2.80
N THR A 2 13.46 12.14 3.30
CA THR A 2 12.83 10.82 3.22
C THR A 2 12.40 10.54 1.77
N PHE A 3 12.37 9.27 1.34
CA PHE A 3 11.89 8.90 0.00
C PHE A 3 10.42 9.29 -0.23
N ALA A 4 9.65 9.44 0.85
CA ALA A 4 8.26 9.85 0.86
C ALA A 4 8.09 11.37 0.68
N ASN A 5 8.71 11.92 -0.35
CA ASN A 5 8.55 13.32 -0.76
C ASN A 5 7.12 13.61 -1.26
N ASP A 6 6.82 14.89 -1.44
CA ASP A 6 5.48 15.36 -1.79
C ASP A 6 4.99 14.79 -3.12
N LYS A 7 5.88 14.67 -4.11
CA LYS A 7 5.58 14.05 -5.41
C LYS A 7 5.09 12.61 -5.25
N LEU A 8 5.82 11.77 -4.52
CA LEU A 8 5.47 10.36 -4.35
C LEU A 8 4.19 10.19 -3.51
N ARG A 9 4.01 11.00 -2.46
CA ARG A 9 2.80 10.96 -1.65
C ARG A 9 1.55 11.41 -2.42
N ASN A 10 1.68 12.45 -3.24
CA ASN A 10 0.60 12.94 -4.09
C ASN A 10 0.23 11.89 -5.15
N PHE A 11 1.22 11.28 -5.80
CA PHE A 11 1.00 10.18 -6.74
C PHE A 11 0.19 9.03 -6.11
N VAL A 12 0.60 8.55 -4.93
CA VAL A 12 -0.13 7.47 -4.23
C VAL A 12 -1.56 7.91 -3.88
N LYS A 13 -1.76 9.17 -3.47
CA LYS A 13 -3.07 9.73 -3.16
C LYS A 13 -3.98 9.81 -4.39
N GLU A 14 -3.44 10.23 -5.54
CA GLU A 14 -4.17 10.41 -6.79
C GLU A 14 -4.56 9.08 -7.43
N VAL A 15 -3.61 8.13 -7.54
CA VAL A 15 -3.91 6.78 -8.01
C VAL A 15 -4.88 6.08 -7.05
N SER A 16 -4.67 6.27 -5.75
CA SER A 16 -5.49 5.81 -4.61
C SER A 16 -5.57 4.29 -4.45
N ARG A 17 -5.68 3.52 -5.54
CA ARG A 17 -5.87 2.07 -5.59
C ARG A 17 -4.55 1.36 -5.84
N GLY A 18 -4.02 0.72 -4.79
CA GLY A 18 -2.82 -0.11 -4.89
C GLY A 18 -3.18 -1.58 -5.06
N ILE A 19 -2.46 -2.28 -5.95
CA ILE A 19 -2.52 -3.74 -6.05
C ILE A 19 -1.52 -4.30 -5.05
N VAL A 20 -2.02 -5.02 -4.06
CA VAL A 20 -1.29 -5.57 -2.92
C VAL A 20 -1.09 -7.06 -3.17
N ALA A 21 0.16 -7.51 -3.17
CA ALA A 21 0.56 -8.90 -3.21
C ALA A 21 1.03 -9.37 -1.83
N THR A 22 0.52 -10.51 -1.42
CA THR A 22 0.83 -11.25 -0.19
C THR A 22 1.04 -12.73 -0.53
N ILE A 23 1.47 -13.53 0.44
CA ILE A 23 1.67 -14.97 0.30
C ILE A 23 0.74 -15.68 1.29
N GLU A 24 -0.04 -16.64 0.80
CA GLU A 24 -0.89 -17.50 1.63
C GLU A 24 -0.04 -18.50 2.44
N SER A 25 -0.64 -19.14 3.44
CA SER A 25 0.09 -20.06 4.33
C SER A 25 0.69 -21.28 3.60
N ASP A 26 0.13 -21.67 2.47
CA ASP A 26 0.62 -22.76 1.62
C ASP A 26 1.65 -22.31 0.57
N GLY A 27 2.00 -21.02 0.54
CA GLY A 27 2.93 -20.43 -0.41
C GLY A 27 2.28 -19.87 -1.68
N GLN A 28 0.97 -20.00 -1.87
CA GLN A 28 0.27 -19.46 -3.03
C GLN A 28 0.32 -17.91 -3.02
N PRO A 29 0.70 -17.26 -4.14
CA PRO A 29 0.59 -15.81 -4.25
C PRO A 29 -0.88 -15.36 -4.29
N HIS A 30 -1.18 -14.34 -3.49
CA HIS A 30 -2.49 -13.72 -3.39
C HIS A 30 -2.41 -12.23 -3.71
N ILE A 31 -3.36 -11.71 -4.48
CA ILE A 31 -3.47 -10.27 -4.79
C ILE A 31 -4.82 -9.68 -4.38
N SER A 32 -4.82 -8.43 -3.94
CA SER A 32 -6.05 -7.66 -3.75
C SER A 32 -5.84 -6.18 -4.06
N VAL A 33 -6.91 -5.43 -4.28
CA VAL A 33 -6.84 -3.97 -4.41
C VAL A 33 -7.18 -3.33 -3.07
N LYS A 34 -6.36 -2.38 -2.62
CA LYS A 34 -6.60 -1.59 -1.41
C LYS A 34 -6.41 -0.11 -1.69
N ASN A 35 -7.28 0.72 -1.13
CA ASN A 35 -7.03 2.15 -1.06
C ASN A 35 -5.95 2.45 -0.02
N GLY A 36 -5.18 3.52 -0.22
CA GLY A 36 -4.12 3.84 0.72
C GLY A 36 -3.50 5.23 0.58
N ARG A 37 -2.49 5.47 1.40
CA ARG A 37 -1.67 6.69 1.34
C ARG A 37 -0.26 6.45 1.84
N LEU A 38 0.69 7.18 1.28
CA LEU A 38 2.06 7.25 1.80
C LEU A 38 2.20 8.40 2.81
N ARG A 39 2.80 8.12 3.95
CA ARG A 39 3.05 9.08 5.04
C ARG A 39 4.40 9.77 4.90
N ARG A 40 4.54 10.94 5.53
CA ARG A 40 5.80 11.70 5.55
C ARG A 40 6.95 10.92 6.19
N ASP A 41 6.62 10.04 7.16
CA ASP A 41 7.57 9.15 7.83
C ASP A 41 7.95 7.90 7.01
N GLY A 42 7.43 7.76 5.78
CA GLY A 42 7.68 6.61 4.91
C GLY A 42 6.75 5.41 5.15
N THR A 43 5.80 5.48 6.08
CA THR A 43 4.81 4.41 6.25
C THR A 43 3.79 4.43 5.11
N LEU A 44 3.59 3.28 4.45
CA LEU A 44 2.47 3.11 3.52
C LEU A 44 1.27 2.54 4.29
N GLU A 45 0.18 3.29 4.33
CA GLU A 45 -1.09 2.87 4.94
C GLU A 45 -2.02 2.32 3.87
N LEU A 46 -2.55 1.11 4.07
CA LEU A 46 -3.58 0.52 3.22
C LEU A 46 -4.83 0.23 4.07
N TRP A 47 -6.00 0.55 3.51
CA TRP A 47 -7.27 0.47 4.22
C TRP A 47 -7.96 -0.84 3.89
N ASN A 48 -8.11 -1.71 4.90
CA ASN A 48 -8.85 -2.95 4.74
C ASN A 48 -10.33 -2.70 5.08
N VAL A 49 -11.10 -2.37 4.06
CA VAL A 49 -12.56 -2.18 4.15
C VAL A 49 -13.35 -3.45 3.80
N PHE A 50 -12.81 -4.26 2.88
CA PHE A 50 -13.39 -5.52 2.41
C PHE A 50 -12.35 -6.65 2.39
N GLY A 51 -12.80 -7.88 2.60
CA GLY A 51 -11.97 -9.10 2.57
C GLY A 51 -11.10 -9.30 3.82
N GLY A 52 -10.74 -10.56 4.08
CA GLY A 52 -9.92 -10.96 5.23
C GLY A 52 -8.56 -11.57 4.86
N GLU A 53 -8.43 -12.19 3.68
CA GLU A 53 -7.25 -12.97 3.29
C GLU A 53 -5.95 -12.16 3.32
N THR A 54 -5.94 -10.94 2.76
CA THR A 54 -4.75 -10.07 2.83
C THR A 54 -4.31 -9.78 4.27
N VAL A 55 -5.25 -9.66 5.21
CA VAL A 55 -4.93 -9.42 6.62
C VAL A 55 -4.36 -10.69 7.25
N LEU A 56 -5.00 -11.84 7.04
CA LEU A 56 -4.54 -13.14 7.53
C LEU A 56 -3.14 -13.49 7.01
N ASN A 57 -2.90 -13.26 5.71
CA ASN A 57 -1.62 -13.49 5.07
C ASN A 57 -0.52 -12.61 5.66
N ILE A 58 -0.81 -11.35 6.00
CA ILE A 58 0.17 -10.44 6.62
C ILE A 58 0.47 -10.83 8.07
N GLU A 59 -0.54 -11.31 8.81
CA GLU A 59 -0.35 -11.81 10.18
C GLU A 59 0.53 -13.06 10.21
N ALA A 60 0.38 -13.95 9.21
CA ALA A 60 1.22 -15.14 9.06
C ALA A 60 2.61 -14.83 8.46
N ASN A 61 2.66 -13.92 7.49
CA ASN A 61 3.89 -13.51 6.80
C ASN A 61 3.87 -12.00 6.51
N PRO A 62 4.69 -11.19 7.21
CA PRO A 62 4.60 -9.73 7.10
C PRO A 62 5.08 -9.19 5.75
N ARG A 63 5.63 -10.01 4.84
CA ARG A 63 6.15 -9.52 3.55
C ARG A 63 5.00 -9.07 2.65
N VAL A 64 5.05 -7.80 2.26
CA VAL A 64 4.06 -7.17 1.37
C VAL A 64 4.77 -6.52 0.19
N CYS A 65 4.19 -6.68 -1.00
CA CYS A 65 4.54 -5.91 -2.18
C CYS A 65 3.30 -5.16 -2.68
N VAL A 66 3.40 -3.87 -2.98
CA VAL A 66 2.28 -3.06 -3.46
C VAL A 66 2.71 -2.29 -4.69
N THR A 67 1.85 -2.22 -5.70
CA THR A 67 2.06 -1.28 -6.81
C THR A 67 0.91 -0.28 -6.90
N PHE A 68 1.25 0.99 -7.09
CA PHE A 68 0.33 2.03 -7.55
C PHE A 68 0.75 2.40 -8.96
N THR A 69 -0.15 2.25 -9.92
CA THR A 69 0.13 2.45 -11.35
C THR A 69 -0.90 3.40 -11.93
N ASP A 70 -0.41 4.44 -12.61
CA ASP A 70 -1.19 5.21 -13.56
C ASP A 70 -1.14 4.47 -14.91
N PHE A 71 -2.28 3.94 -15.33
CA PHE A 71 -2.39 3.18 -16.57
C PHE A 71 -2.39 4.06 -17.83
N ASN A 72 -2.70 5.35 -17.72
CA ASN A 72 -2.62 6.28 -18.85
C ASN A 72 -1.16 6.61 -19.15
N GLU A 73 -0.37 6.90 -18.10
CA GLU A 73 1.05 7.19 -18.22
C GLU A 73 1.93 5.94 -18.32
N VAL A 74 1.35 4.75 -18.13
CA VAL A 74 2.01 3.46 -18.02
C VAL A 74 3.21 3.47 -17.06
N LYS A 75 3.06 4.23 -15.96
CA LYS A 75 4.07 4.45 -14.92
C LYS A 75 3.49 4.26 -13.54
N GLY A 76 4.35 3.90 -12.59
CA GLY A 76 3.93 3.68 -11.22
C GLY A 76 5.08 3.58 -10.25
N TYR A 77 4.74 3.23 -9.02
CA TYR A 77 5.72 2.90 -8.00
C TYR A 77 5.35 1.58 -7.33
N ARG A 78 6.34 0.70 -7.24
CA ARG A 78 6.27 -0.53 -6.47
C ARG A 78 6.96 -0.33 -5.12
N PHE A 79 6.27 -0.68 -4.05
CA PHE A 79 6.72 -0.65 -2.68
C PHE A 79 6.88 -2.09 -2.20
N LYS A 80 8.00 -2.42 -1.56
CA LYS A 80 8.16 -3.67 -0.81
C LYS A 80 8.47 -3.35 0.63
N GLY A 81 7.94 -4.14 1.56
CA GLY A 81 8.13 -3.89 2.97
C GLY A 81 7.51 -4.94 3.88
N LEU A 82 7.41 -4.57 5.16
CA LEU A 82 6.82 -5.40 6.21
C LEU A 82 5.51 -4.78 6.68
N GLY A 83 4.41 -5.51 6.51
CA GLY A 83 3.07 -5.14 6.97
C GLY A 83 2.89 -5.43 8.46
N LYS A 84 2.19 -4.53 9.14
CA LYS A 84 1.63 -4.71 10.47
C LYS A 84 0.14 -4.40 10.41
N ILE A 85 -0.68 -5.21 11.07
CA ILE A 85 -2.12 -4.98 11.18
C ILE A 85 -2.41 -4.17 12.44
N GLU A 86 -3.17 -3.09 12.29
CA GLU A 86 -3.71 -2.29 13.39
C GLU A 86 -5.25 -2.30 13.33
N ARG A 87 -5.89 -2.57 14.47
CA ARG A 87 -7.36 -2.56 14.63
C ARG A 87 -7.83 -1.54 15.68
N GLU A 88 -6.89 -0.84 16.29
CA GLU A 88 -7.12 0.12 17.38
C GLU A 88 -5.99 1.16 17.44
N GLY A 89 -6.11 2.10 18.38
CA GLY A 89 -5.17 3.20 18.57
C GLY A 89 -5.54 4.46 17.79
N GLU A 90 -4.94 5.59 18.17
CA GLU A 90 -5.27 6.94 17.66
C GLU A 90 -5.27 6.99 16.13
N ARG A 91 -4.28 6.33 15.51
CA ARG A 91 -4.13 6.35 14.07
C ARG A 91 -5.25 5.60 13.35
N PHE A 92 -5.57 4.39 13.82
CA PHE A 92 -6.68 3.60 13.30
C PHE A 92 -8.01 4.36 13.46
N THR A 93 -8.27 4.91 14.64
CA THR A 93 -9.48 5.69 14.94
C THR A 93 -9.64 6.86 13.97
N LYS A 94 -8.58 7.64 13.76
CA LYS A 94 -8.61 8.77 12.81
C LYS A 94 -8.90 8.32 11.37
N VAL A 95 -8.36 7.19 10.91
CA VAL A 95 -8.67 6.68 9.56
C VAL A 95 -10.12 6.20 9.49
N LYS A 96 -10.57 5.45 10.50
CA LYS A 96 -11.93 4.93 10.60
C LYS A 96 -12.97 6.05 10.54
N GLU A 97 -12.79 7.12 11.31
CA GLU A 97 -13.68 8.29 11.32
C GLU A 97 -13.73 8.99 9.95
N ASN A 98 -12.58 9.13 9.29
CA ASN A 98 -12.55 9.74 7.95
C ASN A 98 -13.29 8.88 6.92
N LEU A 99 -13.13 7.57 6.97
CA LEU A 99 -13.83 6.65 6.06
C LEU A 99 -15.33 6.56 6.35
N ALA A 100 -15.74 6.67 7.62
CA ALA A 100 -17.14 6.68 8.00
C ALA A 100 -17.93 7.84 7.36
N ARG A 101 -17.28 8.99 7.11
CA ARG A 101 -17.89 10.13 6.38
C ARG A 101 -18.28 9.78 4.94
N ALA A 102 -17.68 8.74 4.36
CA ALA A 102 -17.99 8.21 3.04
C ALA A 102 -18.77 6.88 3.12
N ASN A 103 -19.38 6.56 4.27
CA ASN A 103 -20.08 5.31 4.55
C ASN A 103 -19.22 4.04 4.40
N TRP A 104 -17.91 4.15 4.63
CA TRP A 104 -16.99 3.02 4.60
C TRP A 104 -16.61 2.58 6.01
N VAL A 105 -16.58 1.26 6.24
CA VAL A 105 -16.18 0.66 7.52
C VAL A 105 -14.75 0.15 7.43
N LEU A 106 -13.82 0.81 8.13
CA LEU A 106 -12.46 0.30 8.27
C LEU A 106 -12.44 -0.90 9.23
N ARG A 107 -12.10 -2.08 8.71
CA ARG A 107 -11.96 -3.31 9.51
C ARG A 107 -10.55 -3.48 10.08
N ALA A 108 -9.54 -3.07 9.32
CA ALA A 108 -8.14 -3.05 9.73
C ALA A 108 -7.36 -1.98 8.96
N LEU A 109 -6.34 -1.41 9.60
CA LEU A 109 -5.34 -0.57 8.97
C LEU A 109 -4.07 -1.40 8.77
N ILE A 110 -3.65 -1.59 7.53
CA ILE A 110 -2.38 -2.26 7.21
C ILE A 110 -1.32 -1.15 7.13
N ARG A 111 -0.32 -1.20 8.01
CA ARG A 111 0.83 -0.28 7.98
C ARG A 111 2.04 -1.02 7.47
N VAL A 112 2.47 -0.66 6.27
CA VAL A 112 3.66 -1.22 5.65
C VAL A 112 4.86 -0.33 5.97
N HIS A 113 5.80 -0.90 6.72
CA HIS A 113 7.13 -0.33 6.86
C HIS A 113 7.92 -0.63 5.57
N VAL A 114 8.01 0.39 4.71
CA VAL A 114 8.62 0.30 3.39
C VAL A 114 10.13 0.06 3.54
N LYS A 115 10.65 -0.89 2.76
CA LYS A 115 12.07 -1.25 2.67
C LYS A 115 12.67 -0.99 1.29
N GLU A 116 11.82 -0.90 0.26
CA GLU A 116 12.23 -0.63 -1.11
C GLU A 116 11.12 0.10 -1.85
N VAL A 117 11.49 1.07 -2.68
CA VAL A 117 10.62 1.68 -3.68
C VAL A 117 11.30 1.61 -5.05
N THR A 118 10.56 1.13 -6.05
CA THR A 118 11.00 1.10 -7.45
C THR A 118 10.03 1.94 -8.28
N LEU A 119 10.53 2.90 -9.05
CA LEU A 119 9.78 3.47 -10.17
C LEU A 119 9.59 2.36 -11.20
N ILE A 120 8.34 2.09 -11.57
CA ILE A 120 8.02 1.13 -12.62
C ILE A 120 7.52 1.89 -13.85
N SER A 121 8.04 1.52 -15.02
CA SER A 121 7.63 2.07 -16.31
C SER A 121 7.47 0.94 -17.32
N GLN A 122 6.46 1.05 -18.18
CA GLN A 122 6.29 0.17 -19.34
C GLN A 122 6.61 0.90 -20.66
N LYS A 123 7.22 2.10 -20.58
CA LYS A 123 7.71 2.79 -21.78
C LYS A 123 8.98 2.08 -22.28
N PRO A 124 9.12 1.78 -23.60
CA PRO A 124 10.21 0.94 -24.12
C PRO A 124 11.63 1.45 -23.82
N ASP A 125 11.79 2.75 -23.64
CA ASP A 125 13.05 3.47 -23.44
C ASP A 125 13.36 3.75 -21.96
N GLU A 126 12.50 3.30 -21.04
CA GLU A 126 12.66 3.54 -19.61
C GLU A 126 12.98 2.27 -18.82
N VAL A 127 13.84 2.42 -17.82
CA VAL A 127 14.22 1.32 -16.92
C VAL A 127 13.62 1.49 -15.53
N ASN A 128 13.23 0.36 -14.92
CA ASN A 128 12.71 0.35 -13.56
C ASN A 128 13.83 0.71 -12.58
N LYS A 129 13.74 1.91 -11.97
CA LYS A 129 14.78 2.44 -11.10
C LYS A 129 14.41 2.28 -9.63
N LYS A 130 15.29 1.66 -8.82
CA LYS A 130 15.19 1.69 -7.36
C LYS A 130 15.48 3.10 -6.86
N ILE A 131 14.58 3.67 -6.08
CA ILE A 131 14.67 5.04 -5.54
C ILE A 131 14.82 5.07 -4.01
N PHE A 132 14.56 3.94 -3.35
CA PHE A 132 14.78 3.68 -1.94
C PHE A 132 14.98 2.17 -1.78
#